data_AF-A0A268TXG8-F1
#
_entry.id   AF-A0A268TXG8-F1
#
_cell.length_a   1.000
_cell.length_b   1.000
_cell.length_c   1.000
_cell.angle_alpha   90.00
_cell.angle_beta   90.00
_cell.angle_gamma   90.00
#
_symmetry.space_group_name_H-M   'P 1'
#
loop_
_entity.id
_entity.type
_entity.pdbx_description
1 polymer ?
#
loop_
_entity_poly.entity_id
_entity_poly.type
_entity_poly.pdbx_seq_one_letter_code
_entity_poly.pdbx_strand_id
1 'polypeptide(L)'
;MKTMMQKAMQQVKNHRDHKKYKEVFYNFYKGIKEAVKEGKIKIIADRIQKPSCQNIGLRIFALFAILFIACLQADPQPVPSPFENPAQNQNTSAQPSNARANSDGGISLQAYEEQEKEQNASKMMFLNAIQNSFFSRKRNLQDNNLNIHYVAGDTHKIRLRYAMSTMFVFDNDSILYISLGDPSGFEVETPQKEGFDLSNILLIKPLLIGIDTNLTIIGKSGKIYTFYLFSTHFTNSRNPVLSVFVSDSRKIGKIDVDKNKEQKEKEEKFKKLQEKNSYLLDMKNPFSKPQESSQDAYSNPKSGKNDGDDVISKKIDYSSKEIDDGKFIRIGDGVNHLFIDKSQIQKDYYQKPKAKRTWQSLWLYKKTSKEAENMQSQEIFDDGKYTYFKFDREKSISKFPYAYKVVDQYDNPVNSRIVGNYIIAEDVGRKWTLRLGDEYVCVEKIPNKKTQKTKQEAK
;
A
#
# COMPACT_ATOMS: atom_id res chain seq x y z
N MET A 1 27.58 39.36 30.92
CA MET A 1 26.77 38.64 29.91
C MET A 1 25.31 39.11 29.87
N LYS A 2 24.57 39.06 30.98
CA LYS A 2 23.16 39.51 31.08
C LYS A 2 22.91 40.94 30.54
N THR A 3 23.78 41.89 30.88
CA THR A 3 23.70 43.29 30.44
C THR A 3 23.97 43.48 28.95
N MET A 4 24.88 42.70 28.35
CA MET A 4 25.14 42.73 26.91
C MET A 4 23.96 42.16 26.12
N MET A 5 23.34 41.10 26.65
CA MET A 5 22.18 40.47 26.04
C MET A 5 20.93 41.36 26.11
N GLN A 6 20.73 42.09 27.21
CA GLN A 6 19.67 43.09 27.32
C GLN A 6 19.86 44.24 26.31
N LYS A 7 21.09 44.73 26.11
CA LYS A 7 21.39 45.76 25.09
C LYS A 7 21.14 45.25 23.66
N ALA A 8 21.54 44.02 23.33
CA ALA A 8 21.29 43.42 22.03
C ALA A 8 19.77 43.24 21.77
N MET A 9 19.02 42.77 22.77
CA MET A 9 17.56 42.60 22.67
C MET A 9 16.82 43.95 22.53
N GLN A 10 17.31 45.02 23.18
CA GLN A 10 16.76 46.37 23.04
C GLN A 10 16.97 46.92 21.61
N GLN A 11 18.13 46.68 21.01
CA GLN A 11 18.45 47.11 19.64
C GLN A 11 17.62 46.36 18.57
N VAL A 12 17.39 45.06 18.79
CA VAL A 12 16.56 44.19 17.96
C VAL A 12 15.10 44.65 17.95
N LYS A 13 14.57 45.11 19.10
CA LYS A 13 13.17 45.54 19.25
C LYS A 13 12.82 46.81 18.45
N ASN A 14 13.81 47.60 18.05
CA ASN A 14 13.63 48.89 17.38
C ASN A 14 13.75 48.84 15.84
N HIS A 15 14.00 47.68 15.23
CA HIS A 15 14.19 47.56 13.78
C HIS A 15 13.33 46.44 13.16
N ARG A 16 12.70 46.68 12.00
CA ARG A 16 11.92 45.68 11.22
C ARG A 16 12.66 45.14 9.98
N ASP A 17 13.97 45.33 9.89
CA ASP A 17 14.73 45.02 8.67
C ASP A 17 15.75 43.89 8.87
N HIS A 18 15.56 42.79 8.12
CA HIS A 18 16.19 41.48 8.29
C HIS A 18 17.73 41.47 8.17
N LYS A 19 18.31 42.45 7.44
CA LYS A 19 19.78 42.57 7.29
C LYS A 19 20.47 43.06 8.57
N LYS A 20 19.84 44.00 9.31
CA LYS A 20 20.40 44.53 10.56
C LYS A 20 20.38 43.50 11.71
N TYR A 21 19.44 42.54 11.69
CA TYR A 21 19.38 41.47 12.69
C TYR A 21 20.62 40.57 12.67
N LYS A 22 21.08 40.17 11.48
CA LYS A 22 22.29 39.35 11.34
C LYS A 22 23.53 40.08 11.87
N GLU A 23 23.60 41.38 11.63
CA GLU A 23 24.71 42.23 12.05
C GLU A 23 24.77 42.40 13.58
N VAL A 24 23.61 42.61 14.24
CA VAL A 24 23.52 42.72 15.70
C VAL A 24 23.94 41.42 16.39
N PHE A 25 23.49 40.27 15.89
CA PHE A 25 23.88 38.96 16.44
C PHE A 25 25.35 38.61 16.17
N TYR A 26 25.88 38.97 15.00
CA TYR A 26 27.30 38.78 14.67
C TYR A 26 28.20 39.62 15.60
N ASN A 27 27.86 40.88 15.84
CA ASN A 27 28.60 41.76 16.74
C ASN A 27 28.52 41.30 18.20
N PHE A 28 27.37 40.78 18.64
CA PHE A 28 27.22 40.16 19.96
C PHE A 28 28.13 38.93 20.13
N TYR A 29 28.18 38.06 19.13
CA TYR A 29 29.05 36.89 19.12
C TYR A 29 30.55 37.27 19.13
N LYS A 30 30.95 38.27 18.33
CA LYS A 30 32.32 38.80 18.32
C LYS A 30 32.72 39.36 19.69
N GLY A 31 31.84 40.11 20.34
CA GLY A 31 32.08 40.67 21.67
C GLY A 31 32.22 39.61 22.77
N ILE A 32 31.51 38.49 22.69
CA ILE A 32 31.69 37.36 23.62
C ILE A 32 33.05 36.69 23.39
N LYS A 33 33.42 36.47 22.12
CA LYS A 33 34.69 35.84 21.76
C LYS A 33 35.90 36.68 22.21
N GLU A 34 35.81 38.00 22.09
CA GLU A 34 36.83 38.94 22.58
C GLU A 34 36.88 38.98 24.11
N ALA A 35 35.72 39.02 24.79
CA ALA A 35 35.67 39.01 26.26
C ALA A 35 36.20 37.71 26.91
N VAL A 36 36.10 36.58 26.20
CA VAL A 36 36.73 35.31 26.61
C VAL A 36 38.23 35.34 26.37
N LYS A 37 38.71 35.88 25.24
CA LYS A 37 40.14 36.05 24.94
C LYS A 37 40.84 37.00 25.92
N GLU A 38 40.16 38.06 26.35
CA GLU A 38 40.68 39.03 27.33
C GLU A 38 40.60 38.55 28.79
N GLY A 39 40.14 37.31 29.03
CA GLY A 39 40.06 36.72 30.38
C GLY A 39 38.99 37.33 31.29
N LYS A 40 38.13 38.22 30.75
CA LYS A 40 37.04 38.88 31.49
C LYS A 40 35.87 37.94 31.80
N ILE A 41 35.81 36.78 31.14
CA ILE A 41 34.82 35.72 31.36
C ILE A 41 35.57 34.42 31.67
N LYS A 42 35.58 34.00 32.94
CA LYS A 42 36.03 32.65 33.33
C LYS A 42 34.88 31.66 33.21
N ILE A 43 35.05 30.63 32.38
CA ILE A 43 34.13 29.50 32.27
C ILE A 43 34.56 28.49 33.34
N ILE A 44 33.76 28.33 34.39
CA ILE A 44 34.02 27.33 35.45
C ILE A 44 33.38 26.02 35.00
N ALA A 45 34.19 25.00 34.72
CA ALA A 45 33.73 23.70 34.25
C ALA A 45 33.48 22.67 35.37
N ASP A 46 33.93 22.90 36.61
CA ASP A 46 33.83 21.87 37.67
C ASP A 46 33.18 22.40 38.96
N ARG A 47 31.90 22.02 39.15
CA ARG A 47 31.24 21.66 40.43
C ARG A 47 29.73 21.78 40.28
N ILE A 48 29.03 20.66 40.08
CA ILE A 48 27.69 20.48 40.64
C ILE A 48 27.60 19.06 41.21
N GLN A 49 28.00 18.92 42.49
CA GLN A 49 27.43 17.91 43.36
C GLN A 49 25.90 18.11 43.39
N LYS A 50 25.14 17.01 43.37
CA LYS A 50 23.66 17.00 43.41
C LYS A 50 23.11 17.97 44.47
N PRO A 51 22.10 18.79 44.14
CA PRO A 51 20.83 18.65 44.85
C PRO A 51 19.55 18.92 44.02
N SER A 52 18.45 18.35 44.52
CA SER A 52 17.02 18.73 44.47
C SER A 52 16.36 19.24 43.17
N CYS A 53 15.24 18.60 42.82
CA CYS A 53 14.32 18.92 41.73
C CYS A 53 13.67 20.31 41.86
N GLN A 54 13.82 21.20 40.86
CA GLN A 54 12.75 22.18 40.52
C GLN A 54 12.84 22.96 39.19
N ASN A 55 13.85 22.86 38.32
CA ASN A 55 13.88 23.67 37.08
C ASN A 55 14.28 22.89 35.81
N ILE A 56 13.28 22.57 34.97
CA ILE A 56 13.40 21.81 33.72
C ILE A 56 14.06 22.63 32.59
N GLY A 57 13.91 23.97 32.58
CA GLY A 57 14.45 24.83 31.53
C GLY A 57 15.99 24.90 31.47
N LEU A 58 16.66 24.75 32.61
CA LEU A 58 18.13 24.78 32.69
C LEU A 58 18.76 23.44 32.22
N ARG A 59 18.03 22.33 32.34
CA ARG A 59 18.47 21.00 31.90
C ARG A 59 18.57 20.90 30.37
N ILE A 60 17.66 21.53 29.65
CA ILE A 60 17.68 21.56 28.18
C ILE A 60 18.88 22.39 27.69
N PHE A 61 19.18 23.52 28.34
CA PHE A 61 20.30 24.38 27.96
C PHE A 61 21.67 23.75 28.22
N ALA A 62 21.83 23.03 29.34
CA ALA A 62 23.06 22.31 29.66
C ALA A 62 23.30 21.12 28.72
N LEU A 63 22.24 20.37 28.34
CA LEU A 63 22.34 19.28 27.37
C LEU A 63 22.70 19.77 25.96
N PHE A 64 22.14 20.90 25.51
CA PHE A 64 22.51 21.51 24.22
C PHE A 64 23.96 22.03 24.20
N ALA A 65 24.44 22.60 25.31
CA ALA A 65 25.83 23.05 25.41
C ALA A 65 26.84 21.89 25.45
N ILE A 66 26.52 20.80 26.16
CA ILE A 66 27.40 19.62 26.27
C ILE A 66 27.43 18.82 24.96
N LEU A 67 26.30 18.67 24.25
CA LEU A 67 26.29 18.02 22.92
C LEU A 67 27.07 18.83 21.86
N PHE A 68 27.10 20.17 21.96
CA PHE A 68 27.84 21.00 21.02
C PHE A 68 29.35 21.03 21.29
N ILE A 69 29.78 20.79 22.54
CA ILE A 69 31.20 20.65 22.91
C ILE A 69 31.75 19.29 22.45
N ALA A 70 30.95 18.22 22.47
CA ALA A 70 31.37 16.92 21.95
C ALA A 70 31.64 16.93 20.44
N CYS A 71 30.96 17.79 19.66
CA CYS A 71 31.25 17.98 18.23
C CYS A 71 32.51 18.82 17.95
N LEU A 72 33.11 19.47 18.95
CA LEU A 72 34.29 20.33 18.78
C LEU A 72 35.62 19.63 19.08
N GLN A 73 35.61 18.36 19.49
CA GLN A 73 36.83 17.57 19.75
C GLN A 73 37.04 16.40 18.77
N ALA A 74 36.24 16.29 17.71
CA ALA A 74 36.50 15.34 16.63
C ALA A 74 37.23 16.06 15.49
N ASP A 75 38.56 15.95 15.46
CA ASP A 75 39.33 16.33 14.28
C ASP A 75 38.90 15.45 13.09
N PRO A 76 38.52 16.03 11.93
CA PRO A 76 38.16 15.24 10.77
C PRO A 76 39.46 14.71 10.12
N GLN A 77 39.81 13.46 10.42
CA GLN A 77 40.72 12.70 9.56
C GLN A 77 39.99 12.37 8.24
N PRO A 78 40.63 12.54 7.07
CA PRO A 78 40.01 12.19 5.80
C PRO A 78 39.93 10.66 5.68
N VAL A 79 38.72 10.11 5.80
CA VAL A 79 38.43 8.73 5.41
C VAL A 79 38.23 8.69 3.89
N PRO A 80 38.98 7.86 3.14
CA PRO A 80 38.75 7.71 1.70
C PRO A 80 37.40 7.01 1.46
N SER A 81 36.70 7.47 0.42
CA SER A 81 35.46 6.86 -0.08
C SER A 81 35.74 5.44 -0.59
N PRO A 82 34.85 4.44 -0.37
CA PRO A 82 35.03 3.09 -0.87
C PRO A 82 34.77 2.95 -2.39
N PHE A 83 34.72 4.06 -3.12
CA PHE A 83 34.50 4.09 -4.57
C PHE A 83 35.49 5.05 -5.25
N GLU A 84 36.77 4.69 -5.26
CA GLU A 84 37.72 5.16 -6.27
C GLU A 84 38.39 3.94 -6.89
N ASN A 85 38.05 3.66 -8.15
CA ASN A 85 38.84 2.78 -9.01
C ASN A 85 39.66 3.66 -9.97
N PRO A 86 40.98 3.51 -10.02
CA PRO A 86 41.84 4.34 -10.84
C PRO A 86 41.97 3.76 -12.26
N ALA A 87 41.10 4.18 -13.18
CA ALA A 87 41.38 4.17 -14.61
C ALA A 87 40.30 4.94 -15.35
N GLN A 88 40.53 6.23 -15.60
CA GLN A 88 40.45 6.82 -16.94
C GLN A 88 40.78 8.31 -16.85
N ASN A 89 41.92 8.62 -17.44
CA ASN A 89 42.45 9.96 -17.57
C ASN A 89 41.87 10.59 -18.85
N GLN A 90 41.81 11.93 -18.85
CA GLN A 90 41.66 12.82 -19.99
C GLN A 90 40.25 12.99 -20.59
N ASN A 91 39.58 14.10 -20.27
CA ASN A 91 39.70 15.27 -21.14
C ASN A 91 39.11 16.55 -20.54
N THR A 92 39.89 17.60 -20.73
CA THR A 92 39.67 19.02 -20.49
C THR A 92 38.48 19.61 -21.25
N SER A 93 37.72 20.49 -20.62
CA SER A 93 37.31 21.81 -21.15
C SER A 93 36.46 22.52 -20.09
N ALA A 94 37.00 23.59 -19.52
CA ALA A 94 36.67 24.98 -19.85
C ALA A 94 35.32 25.43 -19.27
N GLN A 95 35.41 26.24 -18.21
CA GLN A 95 34.34 27.14 -17.79
C GLN A 95 33.96 28.10 -18.92
N PRO A 96 32.72 28.60 -18.91
CA PRO A 96 32.55 30.03 -19.06
C PRO A 96 31.77 30.66 -17.91
N SER A 97 32.29 31.83 -17.55
CA SER A 97 31.76 32.85 -16.67
C SER A 97 30.41 33.42 -17.10
N ASN A 98 29.63 33.85 -16.10
CA ASN A 98 28.65 34.95 -16.11
C ASN A 98 27.52 34.92 -17.15
N ALA A 99 26.31 34.61 -16.67
CA ALA A 99 25.13 35.34 -17.09
C ALA A 99 24.21 35.57 -15.88
N ARG A 100 23.87 36.86 -15.67
CA ARG A 100 22.93 37.33 -14.66
C ARG A 100 21.52 36.79 -14.95
N ALA A 101 20.77 36.68 -13.87
CA ALA A 101 19.38 36.30 -13.78
C ALA A 101 18.50 36.79 -14.94
N ASN A 102 17.70 35.88 -15.48
CA ASN A 102 16.31 36.15 -15.81
C ASN A 102 15.45 34.98 -15.33
N SER A 103 14.36 35.35 -14.68
CA SER A 103 13.30 34.51 -14.18
C SER A 103 12.57 33.82 -15.32
N ASP A 104 12.61 32.49 -15.36
CA ASP A 104 11.49 31.71 -15.87
C ASP A 104 11.48 30.32 -15.21
N GLY A 105 10.34 29.95 -14.65
CA GLY A 105 10.14 28.78 -13.79
C GLY A 105 9.97 27.47 -14.55
N GLY A 106 10.91 27.14 -15.43
CA GLY A 106 10.97 25.84 -16.12
C GLY A 106 11.99 24.91 -15.46
N ILE A 107 11.56 23.75 -14.97
CA ILE A 107 12.47 22.67 -14.57
C ILE A 107 13.12 22.15 -15.86
N SER A 108 14.46 22.14 -15.92
CA SER A 108 15.20 21.66 -17.09
C SER A 108 14.96 20.17 -17.32
N LEU A 109 15.00 19.72 -18.59
CA LEU A 109 14.80 18.32 -18.96
C LEU A 109 15.75 17.37 -18.19
N GLN A 110 16.98 17.82 -17.97
CA GLN A 110 18.01 17.11 -17.20
C GLN A 110 17.63 16.92 -15.74
N ALA A 111 17.03 17.93 -15.09
CA ALA A 111 16.57 17.83 -13.70
C ALA A 111 15.35 16.90 -13.55
N TYR A 112 14.52 16.78 -14.60
CA TYR A 112 13.42 15.82 -14.65
C TYR A 112 13.94 14.38 -14.78
N GLU A 113 14.87 14.13 -15.69
CA GLU A 113 15.48 12.80 -15.89
C GLU A 113 16.25 12.33 -14.65
N GLU A 114 16.96 13.24 -13.96
CA GLU A 114 17.62 12.93 -12.69
C GLU A 114 16.62 12.61 -11.58
N GLN A 115 15.52 13.37 -11.45
CA GLN A 115 14.45 13.05 -10.51
C GLN A 115 13.78 11.71 -10.81
N GLU A 116 13.56 11.38 -12.08
CA GLU A 116 12.98 10.10 -12.48
C GLU A 116 13.93 8.93 -12.18
N LYS A 117 15.23 9.11 -12.44
CA LYS A 117 16.26 8.12 -12.08
C LYS A 117 16.38 7.95 -10.57
N GLU A 118 16.31 9.02 -9.79
CA GLU A 118 16.36 8.97 -8.32
C GLU A 118 15.09 8.36 -7.71
N GLN A 119 13.92 8.63 -8.30
CA GLN A 119 12.66 7.95 -7.96
C GLN A 119 12.66 6.47 -8.34
N ASN A 120 13.26 6.10 -9.46
CA ASN A 120 13.39 4.71 -9.86
C ASN A 120 14.46 3.98 -9.03
N ALA A 121 15.54 4.66 -8.63
CA ALA A 121 16.55 4.12 -7.72
C ALA A 121 16.00 3.91 -6.29
N SER A 122 15.14 4.81 -5.80
CA SER A 122 14.46 4.64 -4.50
C SER A 122 13.41 3.51 -4.52
N LYS A 123 12.80 3.21 -5.68
CA LYS A 123 12.00 1.97 -5.86
C LYS A 123 12.87 0.70 -5.80
N MET A 124 14.16 0.81 -6.13
CA MET A 124 15.14 -0.29 -6.07
C MET A 124 15.93 -0.31 -4.75
N MET A 125 15.32 0.07 -3.63
CA MET A 125 15.95 -0.11 -2.32
C MET A 125 15.99 -1.59 -1.92
N PHE A 126 17.20 -2.10 -1.69
CA PHE A 126 17.43 -3.44 -1.17
C PHE A 126 17.15 -3.46 0.34
N LEU A 127 15.93 -3.85 0.72
CA LEU A 127 15.43 -3.68 2.09
C LEU A 127 16.11 -4.57 3.13
N ASN A 128 16.85 -5.62 2.73
CA ASN A 128 17.75 -6.49 3.52
C ASN A 128 17.24 -7.09 4.85
N ALA A 129 16.05 -6.73 5.32
CA ALA A 129 15.65 -6.90 6.72
C ALA A 129 15.17 -8.32 7.04
N ILE A 130 14.51 -8.99 6.08
CA ILE A 130 14.04 -10.38 6.25
C ILE A 130 14.83 -11.37 5.40
N GLN A 131 15.37 -10.99 4.24
CA GLN A 131 16.13 -11.93 3.40
C GLN A 131 17.33 -12.52 4.17
N ASN A 132 17.97 -11.72 5.03
CA ASN A 132 19.06 -12.19 5.90
C ASN A 132 18.64 -13.33 6.85
N SER A 133 17.39 -13.33 7.31
CA SER A 133 16.89 -14.44 8.14
C SER A 133 16.72 -15.72 7.31
N PHE A 134 16.32 -15.60 6.04
CA PHE A 134 16.23 -16.72 5.10
C PHE A 134 17.60 -17.24 4.68
N PHE A 135 18.60 -16.35 4.59
CA PHE A 135 19.99 -16.68 4.26
C PHE A 135 20.85 -17.09 5.47
N SER A 136 20.27 -17.11 6.68
CA SER A 136 20.97 -17.55 7.87
C SER A 136 21.34 -19.03 7.76
N ARG A 137 22.62 -19.35 7.96
CA ARG A 137 23.12 -20.73 7.97
C ARG A 137 22.46 -21.61 9.04
N LYS A 138 21.85 -21.01 10.08
CA LYS A 138 21.19 -21.71 11.19
C LYS A 138 19.69 -21.91 10.99
N ARG A 139 19.12 -21.46 9.86
CA ARG A 139 17.68 -21.56 9.57
C ARG A 139 17.29 -22.99 9.23
N ASN A 140 16.14 -23.46 9.73
CA ASN A 140 15.55 -24.71 9.26
C ASN A 140 14.69 -24.45 8.01
N LEU A 141 14.82 -25.32 7.01
CA LEU A 141 14.07 -25.20 5.75
C LEU A 141 12.55 -25.18 5.96
N GLN A 142 12.07 -25.81 7.03
CA GLN A 142 10.64 -25.91 7.37
C GLN A 142 10.09 -24.75 8.20
N ASP A 143 10.90 -23.75 8.59
CA ASP A 143 10.49 -22.67 9.53
C ASP A 143 9.27 -21.84 9.07
N ASN A 144 8.97 -21.87 7.77
CA ASN A 144 7.86 -21.13 7.17
C ASN A 144 6.64 -22.00 6.86
N ASN A 145 6.69 -23.29 7.18
CA ASN A 145 5.60 -24.24 6.95
C ASN A 145 4.93 -24.54 8.30
N LEU A 146 3.63 -24.31 8.38
CA LEU A 146 2.84 -24.56 9.57
C LEU A 146 1.94 -25.77 9.36
N ASN A 147 2.15 -26.82 10.14
CA ASN A 147 1.32 -28.02 10.13
C ASN A 147 0.36 -28.00 11.31
N ILE A 148 -0.93 -27.97 11.01
CA ILE A 148 -2.03 -27.87 11.96
C ILE A 148 -2.76 -29.21 12.00
N HIS A 149 -2.93 -29.73 13.22
CA HIS A 149 -3.88 -30.82 13.46
C HIS A 149 -5.26 -30.21 13.63
N TYR A 150 -6.22 -30.66 12.83
CA TYR A 150 -7.58 -30.19 12.94
C TYR A 150 -8.20 -30.60 14.28
N VAL A 151 -8.75 -29.62 15.01
CA VAL A 151 -9.60 -29.83 16.18
C VAL A 151 -10.79 -28.88 16.03
N ALA A 152 -12.00 -29.41 16.23
CA ALA A 152 -13.21 -28.61 16.07
C ALA A 152 -13.24 -27.46 17.10
N GLY A 153 -13.50 -26.24 16.63
CA GLY A 153 -13.58 -25.03 17.46
C GLY A 153 -12.25 -24.31 17.68
N ASP A 154 -11.12 -24.88 17.27
CA ASP A 154 -9.83 -24.21 17.40
C ASP A 154 -9.73 -22.99 16.46
N THR A 155 -9.12 -21.92 16.96
CA THR A 155 -8.77 -20.73 16.18
C THR A 155 -7.26 -20.56 16.11
N HIS A 156 -6.68 -20.76 14.94
CA HIS A 156 -5.23 -20.67 14.77
C HIS A 156 -4.78 -19.27 14.35
N LYS A 157 -3.72 -18.76 14.98
CA LYS A 157 -3.13 -17.46 14.67
C LYS A 157 -2.07 -17.60 13.57
N ILE A 158 -2.30 -16.99 12.41
CA ILE A 158 -1.43 -17.10 11.24
C ILE A 158 -0.80 -15.74 10.96
N ARG A 159 0.54 -15.71 11.01
CA ARG A 159 1.31 -14.52 10.62
C ARG A 159 1.50 -14.51 9.12
N LEU A 160 0.98 -13.48 8.48
CA LEU A 160 1.20 -13.17 7.07
C LEU A 160 2.16 -11.99 6.92
N ARG A 161 2.60 -11.73 5.70
CA ARG A 161 3.41 -10.56 5.37
C ARG A 161 2.82 -9.81 4.19
N TYR A 162 2.88 -8.49 4.27
CA TYR A 162 2.43 -7.59 3.21
C TYR A 162 3.01 -8.00 1.84
N ALA A 163 2.14 -8.04 0.84
CA ALA A 163 2.43 -8.37 -0.55
C ALA A 163 2.99 -9.79 -0.79
N MET A 164 2.96 -10.67 0.21
CA MET A 164 3.31 -12.08 0.07
C MET A 164 2.07 -12.95 0.16
N SER A 165 1.96 -13.94 -0.72
CA SER A 165 0.90 -14.93 -0.66
C SER A 165 1.27 -16.06 0.30
N THR A 166 0.30 -16.50 1.10
CA THR A 166 0.38 -17.68 1.96
C THR A 166 -0.62 -18.71 1.47
N MET A 167 -0.15 -19.93 1.28
CA MET A 167 -0.96 -21.03 0.76
C MET A 167 -1.52 -21.87 1.91
N PHE A 168 -2.83 -21.99 1.98
CA PHE A 168 -3.54 -22.90 2.85
C PHE A 168 -3.93 -24.15 2.06
N VAL A 169 -3.62 -25.32 2.61
CA VAL A 169 -3.92 -26.62 2.00
C VAL A 169 -4.70 -27.45 3.01
N PHE A 170 -5.88 -27.89 2.59
CA PHE A 170 -6.76 -28.76 3.36
C PHE A 170 -6.65 -30.18 2.80
N ASP A 171 -6.08 -31.11 3.56
CA ASP A 171 -5.57 -32.39 3.04
C ASP A 171 -6.60 -33.19 2.22
N ASN A 172 -7.76 -33.52 2.80
CA ASN A 172 -8.83 -34.31 2.16
C ASN A 172 -10.18 -33.59 2.14
N ASP A 173 -10.16 -32.25 2.17
CA ASP A 173 -11.38 -31.47 2.26
C ASP A 173 -11.37 -30.32 1.24
N SER A 174 -12.18 -30.47 0.19
CA SER A 174 -12.41 -29.41 -0.77
C SER A 174 -13.15 -28.25 -0.12
N ILE A 175 -12.75 -27.04 -0.46
CA ILE A 175 -13.38 -25.83 0.05
C ILE A 175 -14.78 -25.70 -0.56
N LEU A 176 -15.79 -25.53 0.31
CA LEU A 176 -17.17 -25.26 -0.09
C LEU A 176 -17.48 -23.77 0.01
N TYR A 177 -17.06 -23.13 1.08
CA TYR A 177 -17.35 -21.73 1.36
C TYR A 177 -16.21 -21.06 2.12
N ILE A 178 -15.97 -19.78 1.81
CA ILE A 178 -14.96 -18.94 2.43
C ILE A 178 -15.65 -17.68 2.95
N SER A 179 -15.45 -17.40 4.22
CA SER A 179 -15.85 -16.14 4.86
C SER A 179 -14.60 -15.43 5.34
N LEU A 180 -14.36 -14.24 4.79
CA LEU A 180 -13.26 -13.36 5.17
C LEU A 180 -13.85 -12.09 5.79
N GLY A 181 -13.35 -11.69 6.96
CA GLY A 181 -13.87 -10.52 7.67
C GLY A 181 -13.53 -9.18 7.02
N ASP A 182 -12.32 -9.06 6.45
CA ASP A 182 -11.84 -7.84 5.80
C ASP A 182 -11.36 -8.12 4.37
N PRO A 183 -12.28 -8.15 3.39
CA PRO A 183 -11.93 -8.36 1.99
C PRO A 183 -11.19 -7.18 1.35
N SER A 184 -11.12 -6.02 2.02
CA SER A 184 -10.40 -4.85 1.50
C SER A 184 -8.90 -4.93 1.81
N GLY A 185 -8.55 -5.52 2.95
CA GLY A 185 -7.17 -5.71 3.40
C GLY A 185 -6.50 -6.98 2.87
N PHE A 186 -7.26 -7.96 2.39
CA PHE A 186 -6.73 -9.26 1.99
C PHE A 186 -7.30 -9.72 0.65
N GLU A 187 -6.41 -10.10 -0.24
CA GLU A 187 -6.72 -10.75 -1.51
C GLU A 187 -6.81 -12.26 -1.27
N VAL A 188 -7.90 -12.87 -1.74
CA VAL A 188 -8.16 -14.32 -1.62
C VAL A 188 -8.33 -14.89 -3.00
N GLU A 189 -7.58 -15.95 -3.29
CA GLU A 189 -7.59 -16.62 -4.58
C GLU A 189 -7.67 -18.14 -4.38
N THR A 190 -8.57 -18.79 -5.11
CA THR A 190 -8.61 -20.25 -5.23
C THR A 190 -7.96 -20.62 -6.56
N PRO A 191 -6.77 -21.24 -6.58
CA PRO A 191 -6.08 -21.53 -7.82
C PRO A 191 -6.90 -22.51 -8.67
N GLN A 192 -6.96 -22.26 -9.99
CA GLN A 192 -7.61 -23.14 -10.96
C GLN A 192 -6.64 -23.48 -12.07
N LYS A 193 -6.58 -24.76 -12.44
CA LYS A 193 -5.78 -25.23 -13.57
C LYS A 193 -6.48 -26.41 -14.24
N GLU A 194 -6.59 -26.35 -15.56
CA GLU A 194 -7.27 -27.37 -16.34
C GLU A 194 -6.63 -28.75 -16.16
N GLY A 195 -7.44 -29.74 -15.78
CA GLY A 195 -7.00 -31.11 -15.50
C GLY A 195 -6.34 -31.31 -14.13
N PHE A 196 -6.48 -30.37 -13.18
CA PHE A 196 -5.95 -30.49 -11.82
C PHE A 196 -7.03 -30.09 -10.79
N ASP A 197 -7.37 -30.96 -9.84
CA ASP A 197 -8.25 -30.62 -8.70
C ASP A 197 -7.46 -29.86 -7.64
N LEU A 198 -7.66 -28.54 -7.57
CA LEU A 198 -7.03 -27.64 -6.59
C LEU A 198 -8.08 -27.06 -5.63
N SER A 199 -9.26 -27.67 -5.54
CA SER A 199 -10.39 -27.16 -4.76
C SER A 199 -10.13 -27.12 -3.25
N ASN A 200 -9.08 -27.76 -2.77
CA ASN A 200 -8.65 -27.81 -1.39
C ASN A 200 -7.52 -26.81 -1.06
N ILE A 201 -7.19 -25.92 -1.99
CA ILE A 201 -6.13 -24.92 -1.84
C ILE A 201 -6.74 -23.51 -1.81
N LEU A 202 -6.23 -22.69 -0.90
CA LEU A 202 -6.57 -21.27 -0.80
C LEU A 202 -5.30 -20.43 -0.69
N LEU A 203 -5.19 -19.40 -1.51
CA LEU A 203 -4.13 -18.41 -1.45
C LEU A 203 -4.67 -17.15 -0.78
N ILE A 204 -3.94 -16.65 0.21
CA ILE A 204 -4.28 -15.39 0.89
C ILE A 204 -3.07 -14.48 0.87
N LYS A 205 -3.29 -13.25 0.41
CA LYS A 205 -2.26 -12.23 0.28
C LYS A 205 -2.72 -10.93 0.93
N PRO A 206 -2.03 -10.46 1.98
CA PRO A 206 -2.34 -9.16 2.56
C PRO A 206 -1.95 -8.00 1.64
N LEU A 207 -2.87 -7.06 1.50
CA LEU A 207 -2.74 -5.84 0.70
C LEU A 207 -2.31 -4.63 1.51
N LEU A 208 -2.34 -4.71 2.85
CA LEU A 208 -1.85 -3.65 3.75
C LEU A 208 -0.97 -4.24 4.85
N ILE A 209 -0.28 -3.37 5.59
CA ILE A 209 0.64 -3.70 6.68
C ILE A 209 -0.07 -3.49 8.01
N GLY A 210 0.06 -4.42 8.96
CA GLY A 210 -0.45 -4.24 10.32
C GLY A 210 -1.95 -4.43 10.48
N ILE A 211 -2.64 -4.85 9.41
CA ILE A 211 -4.05 -5.22 9.42
C ILE A 211 -4.23 -6.66 9.87
N ASP A 212 -5.39 -6.95 10.45
CA ASP A 212 -5.82 -8.25 10.93
C ASP A 212 -7.24 -8.58 10.46
N THR A 213 -7.55 -9.87 10.38
CA THR A 213 -8.89 -10.33 10.00
C THR A 213 -9.14 -11.74 10.50
N ASN A 214 -10.42 -12.11 10.60
CA ASN A 214 -10.84 -13.48 10.77
C ASN A 214 -11.09 -14.14 9.40
N LEU A 215 -10.70 -15.41 9.30
CA LEU A 215 -10.97 -16.26 8.15
C LEU A 215 -11.69 -17.50 8.66
N THR A 216 -12.86 -17.77 8.09
CA THR A 216 -13.61 -19.00 8.33
C THR A 216 -13.80 -19.73 7.02
N ILE A 217 -13.47 -21.02 7.00
CA ILE A 217 -13.61 -21.88 5.82
C ILE A 217 -14.49 -23.05 6.20
N ILE A 218 -15.45 -23.35 5.33
CA ILE A 218 -16.28 -24.54 5.44
C ILE A 218 -15.88 -25.47 4.31
N GLY A 219 -15.46 -26.69 4.67
CA GLY A 219 -15.16 -27.74 3.71
C GLY A 219 -16.39 -28.54 3.30
N LYS A 220 -16.31 -29.26 2.19
CA LYS A 220 -17.36 -30.19 1.74
C LYS A 220 -17.56 -31.34 2.71
N SER A 221 -16.57 -31.66 3.54
CA SER A 221 -16.70 -32.61 4.65
C SER A 221 -17.63 -32.12 5.77
N GLY A 222 -17.98 -30.83 5.79
CA GLY A 222 -18.73 -30.17 6.87
C GLY A 222 -17.84 -29.61 7.99
N LYS A 223 -16.52 -29.81 7.93
CA LYS A 223 -15.58 -29.22 8.89
C LYS A 223 -15.52 -27.69 8.73
N ILE A 224 -15.44 -27.03 9.87
CA ILE A 224 -15.26 -25.58 9.97
C ILE A 224 -13.85 -25.31 10.45
N TYR A 225 -13.11 -24.51 9.69
CA TYR A 225 -11.75 -24.08 10.00
C TYR A 225 -11.76 -22.58 10.29
N THR A 226 -11.23 -22.19 11.45
CA THR A 226 -11.21 -20.79 11.89
C THR A 226 -9.78 -20.32 12.10
N PHE A 227 -9.46 -19.15 11.54
CA PHE A 227 -8.13 -18.56 11.62
C PHE A 227 -8.23 -17.08 11.98
N TYR A 228 -7.28 -16.62 12.78
CA TYR A 228 -6.96 -15.22 12.95
C TYR A 228 -5.72 -14.89 12.13
N LEU A 229 -5.87 -14.04 11.13
CA LEU A 229 -4.81 -13.63 10.23
C LEU A 229 -4.33 -12.24 10.59
N PHE A 230 -3.03 -11.98 10.46
CA PHE A 230 -2.49 -10.64 10.61
C PHE A 230 -1.28 -10.41 9.71
N SER A 231 -1.20 -9.21 9.12
CA SER A 231 -0.16 -8.81 8.20
C SER A 231 0.99 -8.10 8.90
N THR A 232 2.22 -8.43 8.52
CA THR A 232 3.43 -7.83 9.05
C THR A 232 4.25 -7.09 7.99
N HIS A 233 5.05 -6.13 8.45
CA HIS A 233 5.96 -5.36 7.60
C HIS A 233 7.22 -6.15 7.25
N PHE A 234 7.97 -5.70 6.23
CA PHE A 234 9.25 -6.30 5.88
C PHE A 234 10.33 -6.15 6.97
N THR A 235 10.13 -5.26 7.95
CA THR A 235 11.05 -5.05 9.08
C THR A 235 10.75 -5.96 10.27
N ASN A 236 9.72 -6.83 10.19
CA ASN A 236 9.41 -7.73 11.29
C ASN A 236 10.54 -8.75 11.48
N SER A 237 10.98 -8.93 12.72
CA SER A 237 12.08 -9.86 13.05
C SER A 237 11.68 -11.33 12.89
N ARG A 238 10.38 -11.62 12.81
CA ARG A 238 9.88 -12.98 12.66
C ARG A 238 9.37 -13.23 11.25
N ASN A 239 9.72 -14.39 10.73
CA ASN A 239 9.29 -14.80 9.41
C ASN A 239 7.77 -15.00 9.31
N PRO A 240 7.18 -14.68 8.14
CA PRO A 240 5.78 -15.01 7.85
C PRO A 240 5.62 -16.52 7.61
N VAL A 241 4.43 -17.03 7.82
CA VAL A 241 4.08 -18.37 7.35
C VAL A 241 3.89 -18.30 5.83
N LEU A 242 4.44 -19.26 5.08
CA LEU A 242 4.30 -19.33 3.62
C LEU A 242 3.33 -20.44 3.20
N SER A 243 3.30 -21.52 3.96
CA SER A 243 2.34 -22.60 3.77
C SER A 243 1.72 -23.03 5.09
N VAL A 244 0.41 -23.29 5.06
CA VAL A 244 -0.39 -23.79 6.18
C VAL A 244 -1.03 -25.09 5.70
N PHE A 245 -0.66 -26.21 6.32
CA PHE A 245 -1.26 -27.51 6.05
C PHE A 245 -2.18 -27.87 7.20
N VAL A 246 -3.44 -28.17 6.90
CA VAL A 246 -4.43 -28.58 7.90
C VAL A 246 -4.86 -30.01 7.60
N SER A 247 -4.64 -30.91 8.56
CA SER A 247 -4.98 -32.33 8.41
C SER A 247 -5.34 -32.96 9.75
N ASP A 248 -6.01 -34.11 9.71
CA ASP A 248 -6.33 -34.88 10.92
C ASP A 248 -5.11 -35.67 11.44
N SER A 249 -4.07 -35.85 10.63
CA SER A 249 -2.92 -36.72 10.95
C SER A 249 -1.57 -35.98 11.06
N ARG A 250 -1.54 -34.65 10.92
CA ARG A 250 -0.33 -33.81 10.85
C ARG A 250 0.72 -34.26 9.84
N LYS A 251 0.35 -35.03 8.82
CA LYS A 251 1.28 -35.38 7.73
C LYS A 251 1.34 -34.23 6.74
N ILE A 252 2.56 -33.88 6.32
CA ILE A 252 2.79 -33.03 5.14
C ILE A 252 2.45 -33.91 3.95
N GLY A 253 1.21 -33.83 3.49
CA GLY A 253 0.73 -34.62 2.36
C GLY A 253 1.41 -34.18 1.07
N LYS A 254 1.68 -35.15 0.19
CA LYS A 254 1.73 -34.83 -1.25
C LYS A 254 0.33 -34.35 -1.60
N ILE A 255 0.22 -33.22 -2.29
CA ILE A 255 -1.06 -32.81 -2.87
C ILE A 255 -1.43 -33.90 -3.88
N ASP A 256 -2.55 -34.60 -3.65
CA ASP A 256 -3.02 -35.62 -4.57
C ASP A 256 -3.62 -34.94 -5.80
N VAL A 257 -2.80 -34.85 -6.83
CA VAL A 257 -3.17 -34.26 -8.10
C VAL A 257 -3.67 -35.39 -9.01
N ASP A 258 -4.89 -35.87 -8.77
CA ASP A 258 -5.52 -36.83 -9.68
C ASP A 258 -6.07 -36.07 -10.91
N LYS A 259 -5.31 -36.13 -12.02
CA LYS A 259 -5.67 -35.48 -13.30
C LYS A 259 -7.02 -35.90 -13.85
N ASN A 260 -7.49 -37.09 -13.47
CA ASN A 260 -8.67 -37.71 -14.05
C ASN A 260 -9.84 -37.82 -13.07
N LYS A 261 -9.75 -37.23 -11.86
CA LYS A 261 -10.79 -37.35 -10.83
C LYS A 261 -12.16 -36.88 -11.32
N GLU A 262 -12.22 -35.74 -12.00
CA GLU A 262 -13.47 -35.20 -12.53
C GLU A 262 -14.04 -36.04 -13.68
N GLN A 263 -13.18 -36.63 -14.53
CA GLN A 263 -13.59 -37.57 -15.57
C GLN A 263 -14.10 -38.88 -14.98
N LYS A 264 -13.40 -39.44 -13.99
CA LYS A 264 -13.83 -40.64 -13.25
C LYS A 264 -15.17 -40.40 -12.56
N GLU A 265 -15.37 -39.26 -11.89
CA GLU A 265 -16.64 -38.91 -11.25
C GLU A 265 -17.78 -38.75 -12.26
N LYS A 266 -17.50 -38.18 -13.45
CA LYS A 266 -18.48 -38.07 -14.56
C LYS A 266 -18.81 -39.44 -15.15
N GLU A 267 -17.82 -40.28 -15.40
CA GLU A 267 -18.00 -41.66 -15.90
C GLU A 267 -18.76 -42.53 -14.90
N GLU A 268 -18.50 -42.38 -13.61
CA GLU A 268 -19.15 -43.13 -12.55
C GLU A 268 -20.60 -42.67 -12.35
N LYS A 269 -20.87 -41.35 -12.43
CA LYS A 269 -22.25 -40.83 -12.48
C LYS A 269 -23.00 -41.32 -13.72
N PHE A 270 -22.32 -41.34 -14.88
CA PHE A 270 -22.91 -41.82 -16.12
C PHE A 270 -23.23 -43.32 -16.06
N LYS A 271 -22.33 -44.15 -15.52
CA LYS A 271 -22.61 -45.58 -15.25
C LYS A 271 -23.81 -45.76 -14.31
N LYS A 272 -23.86 -45.02 -13.19
CA LYS A 272 -25.00 -45.07 -12.26
C LYS A 272 -26.32 -44.65 -12.92
N LEU A 273 -26.28 -43.65 -13.81
CA LEU A 273 -27.44 -43.24 -14.61
C LEU A 273 -27.85 -44.30 -15.62
N GLN A 274 -26.89 -44.95 -16.30
CA GLN A 274 -27.15 -46.04 -17.24
C GLN A 274 -27.74 -47.28 -16.54
N GLU A 275 -27.18 -47.69 -15.40
CA GLU A 275 -27.69 -48.80 -14.59
C GLU A 275 -29.10 -48.52 -14.05
N LYS A 276 -29.36 -47.27 -13.63
CA LYS A 276 -30.70 -46.86 -13.19
C LYS A 276 -31.70 -46.87 -14.34
N ASN A 277 -31.27 -46.44 -15.53
CA ASN A 277 -32.11 -46.48 -16.72
C ASN A 277 -32.35 -47.91 -17.23
N SER A 278 -31.35 -48.79 -17.19
CA SER A 278 -31.53 -50.21 -17.54
C SER A 278 -32.47 -50.92 -16.56
N TYR A 279 -32.35 -50.65 -15.26
CA TYR A 279 -33.27 -51.15 -14.24
C TYR A 279 -34.72 -50.65 -14.46
N LEU A 280 -34.89 -49.38 -14.85
CA LEU A 280 -36.20 -48.80 -15.18
C LEU A 280 -36.78 -49.35 -16.50
N LEU A 281 -35.93 -49.76 -17.44
CA LEU A 281 -36.33 -50.40 -18.70
C LEU A 281 -36.71 -51.86 -18.48
N ASP A 282 -35.99 -52.59 -17.62
CA ASP A 282 -36.33 -53.96 -17.21
C ASP A 282 -37.64 -54.02 -16.42
N MET A 283 -37.94 -53.01 -15.57
CA MET A 283 -39.26 -52.89 -14.92
C MET A 283 -40.40 -52.59 -15.90
N LYS A 284 -40.11 -52.02 -17.08
CA LYS A 284 -41.11 -51.68 -18.10
C LYS A 284 -41.32 -52.78 -19.16
N ASN A 285 -40.48 -53.80 -19.20
CA ASN A 285 -40.59 -54.87 -20.20
C ASN A 285 -40.19 -56.25 -19.62
N PRO A 286 -41.13 -57.03 -19.05
CA PRO A 286 -40.79 -58.28 -18.37
C PRO A 286 -40.44 -59.47 -19.28
N PHE A 287 -40.49 -59.33 -20.60
CA PHE A 287 -40.28 -60.43 -21.54
C PHE A 287 -39.58 -59.98 -22.81
N SER A 288 -38.25 -60.08 -22.89
CA SER A 288 -37.52 -60.33 -24.16
C SER A 288 -36.03 -60.60 -23.94
N LYS A 289 -35.62 -61.83 -24.23
CA LYS A 289 -34.33 -62.24 -24.81
C LYS A 289 -34.67 -63.00 -26.10
N PRO A 290 -33.73 -63.31 -27.02
CA PRO A 290 -32.43 -62.71 -27.38
C PRO A 290 -32.28 -62.51 -28.92
N GLN A 291 -31.12 -62.03 -29.44
CA GLN A 291 -30.29 -62.69 -30.48
C GLN A 291 -29.18 -61.79 -31.08
N GLU A 292 -28.02 -62.40 -31.34
CA GLU A 292 -26.85 -61.88 -32.06
C GLU A 292 -27.06 -61.83 -33.58
N SER A 293 -26.50 -60.83 -34.26
CA SER A 293 -25.94 -60.98 -35.62
C SER A 293 -25.07 -59.78 -36.04
N SER A 294 -23.79 -60.08 -36.28
CA SER A 294 -22.89 -59.63 -37.37
C SER A 294 -23.10 -58.32 -38.15
N GLN A 295 -21.99 -57.54 -38.19
CA GLN A 295 -21.31 -56.90 -39.34
C GLN A 295 -22.10 -55.97 -40.28
N ASP A 296 -21.63 -54.71 -40.42
CA ASP A 296 -20.86 -54.29 -41.60
C ASP A 296 -20.45 -52.82 -41.57
N ALA A 297 -19.25 -52.56 -42.09
CA ALA A 297 -18.65 -51.26 -42.29
C ALA A 297 -18.96 -50.75 -43.71
N TYR A 298 -19.27 -49.46 -43.86
CA TYR A 298 -19.05 -48.73 -45.11
C TYR A 298 -18.52 -47.33 -44.85
N SER A 299 -17.57 -46.99 -45.71
CA SER A 299 -16.58 -45.93 -45.65
C SER A 299 -17.05 -44.56 -46.17
N ASN A 300 -16.53 -43.52 -45.50
CA ASN A 300 -16.02 -42.20 -45.95
C ASN A 300 -15.87 -41.97 -47.49
N PRO A 301 -15.86 -40.72 -48.03
CA PRO A 301 -14.73 -39.79 -47.75
C PRO A 301 -14.87 -38.25 -47.98
N LYS A 302 -13.85 -37.53 -47.46
CA LYS A 302 -13.21 -36.27 -47.93
C LYS A 302 -13.97 -34.94 -47.74
N SER A 303 -13.35 -33.78 -47.55
CA SER A 303 -11.96 -33.31 -47.33
C SER A 303 -12.05 -31.78 -47.16
N GLY A 304 -11.27 -31.18 -46.27
CA GLY A 304 -11.09 -29.72 -46.20
C GLY A 304 -10.01 -29.35 -45.19
N LYS A 305 -8.88 -28.86 -45.70
CA LYS A 305 -7.63 -28.49 -45.00
C LYS A 305 -7.70 -27.08 -44.40
N ASN A 306 -6.92 -26.89 -43.33
CA ASN A 306 -6.16 -25.70 -42.91
C ASN A 306 -6.98 -24.43 -42.57
N ASP A 307 -6.64 -23.56 -41.62
CA ASP A 307 -5.36 -23.09 -41.10
C ASP A 307 -5.46 -22.79 -39.59
N GLY A 308 -4.29 -22.66 -38.95
CA GLY A 308 -4.17 -22.27 -37.55
C GLY A 308 -4.58 -20.82 -37.31
N ASP A 309 -5.24 -20.59 -36.19
CA ASP A 309 -5.36 -19.27 -35.59
C ASP A 309 -4.64 -19.28 -34.24
N ASP A 310 -3.54 -18.53 -34.22
CA ASP A 310 -2.83 -18.08 -33.04
C ASP A 310 -3.81 -17.56 -31.98
N VAL A 311 -3.78 -18.17 -30.80
CA VAL A 311 -4.41 -17.61 -29.61
C VAL A 311 -3.57 -16.41 -29.17
N ILE A 312 -3.78 -15.28 -29.85
CA ILE A 312 -3.35 -13.96 -29.43
C ILE A 312 -3.96 -13.76 -28.05
N SER A 313 -3.12 -13.70 -27.02
CA SER A 313 -3.47 -13.18 -25.71
C SER A 313 -4.06 -11.79 -25.89
N LYS A 314 -5.40 -11.68 -25.95
CA LYS A 314 -6.09 -10.40 -25.89
C LYS A 314 -5.77 -9.79 -24.53
N LYS A 315 -4.77 -8.93 -24.51
CA LYS A 315 -4.53 -7.97 -23.44
C LYS A 315 -5.85 -7.22 -23.28
N ILE A 316 -6.58 -7.48 -22.19
CA ILE A 316 -7.81 -6.77 -21.87
C ILE A 316 -7.42 -5.30 -21.73
N ASP A 317 -7.91 -4.48 -22.64
CA ASP A 317 -7.70 -3.04 -22.60
C ASP A 317 -8.59 -2.46 -21.48
N TYR A 318 -7.97 -2.23 -20.32
CA TYR A 318 -8.60 -1.58 -19.17
C TYR A 318 -8.62 -0.04 -19.31
N SER A 319 -8.51 0.50 -20.53
CA SER A 319 -8.67 1.94 -20.76
C SER A 319 -10.02 2.38 -20.20
N SER A 320 -9.98 3.23 -19.17
CA SER A 320 -11.18 3.81 -18.58
C SER A 320 -11.84 4.69 -19.63
N LYS A 321 -12.98 4.29 -20.15
CA LYS A 321 -13.73 5.09 -21.12
C LYS A 321 -14.74 5.92 -20.35
N GLU A 322 -14.58 7.24 -20.40
CA GLU A 322 -15.61 8.19 -19.97
C GLU A 322 -16.46 8.52 -21.20
N ILE A 323 -17.71 8.10 -21.18
CA ILE A 323 -18.67 8.38 -22.25
C ILE A 323 -19.75 9.29 -21.66
N ASP A 324 -19.93 10.46 -22.27
CA ASP A 324 -20.91 11.46 -21.85
C ASP A 324 -22.04 11.50 -22.87
N ASP A 325 -23.20 10.96 -22.48
CA ASP A 325 -24.42 10.95 -23.30
C ASP A 325 -25.26 12.24 -23.07
N GLY A 326 -24.66 13.28 -22.49
CA GLY A 326 -25.29 14.56 -22.16
C GLY A 326 -26.09 14.52 -20.85
N LYS A 327 -26.85 13.45 -20.60
CA LYS A 327 -27.63 13.24 -19.37
C LYS A 327 -26.87 12.43 -18.31
N PHE A 328 -26.18 11.37 -18.73
CA PHE A 328 -25.41 10.50 -17.85
C PHE A 328 -23.94 10.50 -18.26
N ILE A 329 -23.06 10.37 -17.27
CA ILE A 329 -21.65 10.02 -17.47
C ILE A 329 -21.52 8.53 -17.20
N ARG A 330 -21.12 7.77 -18.20
CA ARG A 330 -20.70 6.37 -18.01
C ARG A 330 -19.21 6.35 -17.73
N ILE A 331 -18.85 5.82 -16.56
CA ILE A 331 -17.46 5.58 -16.16
C ILE A 331 -17.18 4.08 -16.13
N GLY A 332 -15.98 3.66 -16.54
CA GLY A 332 -15.52 2.26 -16.44
C GLY A 332 -15.29 1.59 -17.79
N ASP A 333 -15.27 0.26 -17.80
CA ASP A 333 -15.01 -0.56 -18.99
C ASP A 333 -16.27 -1.33 -19.45
N GLY A 334 -16.10 -2.31 -20.35
CA GLY A 334 -17.20 -3.12 -20.85
C GLY A 334 -17.85 -4.02 -19.78
N VAL A 335 -17.13 -4.32 -18.68
CA VAL A 335 -17.52 -5.31 -17.67
C VAL A 335 -17.93 -4.64 -16.37
N ASN A 336 -17.16 -3.65 -15.90
CA ASN A 336 -17.37 -2.89 -14.68
C ASN A 336 -17.57 -1.40 -15.03
N HIS A 337 -18.83 -0.98 -15.12
CA HIS A 337 -19.19 0.40 -15.42
C HIS A 337 -20.30 0.92 -14.51
N LEU A 338 -20.38 2.24 -14.39
CA LEU A 338 -21.40 2.94 -13.62
C LEU A 338 -21.91 4.14 -14.41
N PHE A 339 -23.21 4.40 -14.32
CA PHE A 339 -23.85 5.58 -14.87
C PHE A 339 -24.09 6.60 -13.74
N ILE A 340 -23.67 7.83 -13.98
CA ILE A 340 -23.81 8.95 -13.03
C ILE A 340 -24.72 10.00 -13.67
N ASP A 341 -25.82 10.34 -13.02
CA ASP A 341 -26.73 11.39 -13.49
C ASP A 341 -26.10 12.77 -13.28
N LYS A 342 -25.89 13.52 -14.36
CA LYS A 342 -25.23 14.83 -14.32
C LYS A 342 -26.02 15.87 -13.55
N SER A 343 -27.34 15.72 -13.44
CA SER A 343 -28.20 16.64 -12.69
C SER A 343 -27.98 16.59 -11.18
N GLN A 344 -27.43 15.48 -10.68
CA GLN A 344 -27.23 15.25 -9.24
C GLN A 344 -25.81 15.59 -8.77
N ILE A 345 -24.90 15.89 -9.70
CA ILE A 345 -23.47 16.09 -9.41
C ILE A 345 -23.23 17.40 -8.63
N GLN A 346 -22.52 17.28 -7.51
CA GLN A 346 -22.04 18.38 -6.68
C GLN A 346 -20.51 18.34 -6.60
N LYS A 347 -19.84 19.36 -7.15
CA LYS A 347 -18.36 19.40 -7.30
C LYS A 347 -17.63 20.23 -6.25
N ASP A 348 -18.34 20.68 -5.21
CA ASP A 348 -17.86 21.70 -4.28
C ASP A 348 -16.90 21.14 -3.22
N TYR A 349 -15.74 20.60 -3.60
CA TYR A 349 -14.75 20.04 -2.68
C TYR A 349 -13.40 20.75 -2.79
N TYR A 350 -12.82 21.09 -1.64
CA TYR A 350 -11.47 21.62 -1.51
C TYR A 350 -10.54 20.58 -0.90
N GLN A 351 -9.30 20.50 -1.40
CA GLN A 351 -8.29 19.55 -0.96
C GLN A 351 -7.13 20.26 -0.25
N LYS A 352 -6.66 19.66 0.85
CA LYS A 352 -5.56 20.16 1.66
C LYS A 352 -4.58 19.04 1.98
N PRO A 353 -3.44 18.95 1.27
CA PRO A 353 -2.43 17.93 1.52
C PRO A 353 -1.75 18.16 2.88
N LYS A 354 -1.21 17.07 3.44
CA LYS A 354 -0.46 17.10 4.70
C LYS A 354 0.71 18.07 4.60
N ALA A 355 0.82 18.92 5.62
CA ALA A 355 1.88 19.91 5.73
C ALA A 355 2.46 19.94 7.14
N LYS A 356 3.80 19.88 7.26
CA LYS A 356 4.52 19.93 8.53
C LYS A 356 5.41 21.16 8.59
N ARG A 357 5.62 21.69 9.81
CA ARG A 357 6.60 22.76 10.04
C ARG A 357 7.99 22.15 10.03
N THR A 358 8.91 22.80 9.32
CA THR A 358 10.28 22.34 9.20
C THR A 358 11.22 23.29 9.95
N TRP A 359 12.31 22.76 10.47
CA TRP A 359 13.34 23.58 11.13
C TRP A 359 13.98 24.56 10.13
N GLN A 360 14.14 24.16 8.86
CA GLN A 360 14.68 25.02 7.81
C GLN A 360 13.81 26.27 7.56
N SER A 361 12.51 26.22 7.86
CA SER A 361 11.61 27.40 7.78
C SER A 361 11.53 28.19 9.09
N LEU A 362 12.40 27.91 10.08
CA LEU A 362 12.35 28.47 11.43
C LEU A 362 10.95 28.38 12.06
N TRP A 363 10.18 27.32 11.75
CA TRP A 363 8.79 27.14 12.18
C TRP A 363 7.77 28.20 11.68
N LEU A 364 8.17 29.12 10.78
CA LEU A 364 7.32 30.24 10.33
C LEU A 364 6.21 29.81 9.37
N TYR A 365 6.45 28.81 8.51
CA TYR A 365 5.46 28.29 7.58
C TYR A 365 5.49 26.76 7.50
N LYS A 366 4.34 26.18 7.13
CA LYS A 366 4.18 24.73 6.92
C LYS A 366 4.61 24.39 5.49
N LYS A 367 5.46 23.38 5.33
CA LYS A 367 5.81 22.82 4.02
C LYS A 367 4.96 21.57 3.78
N THR A 368 4.32 21.51 2.62
CA THR A 368 3.56 20.37 2.11
C THR A 368 4.50 19.21 1.76
N SER A 369 4.05 17.97 1.98
CA SER A 369 4.75 16.79 1.48
C SER A 369 4.51 16.65 -0.02
N LYS A 370 5.57 16.35 -0.78
CA LYS A 370 5.48 16.09 -2.23
C LYS A 370 4.61 14.87 -2.51
N GLU A 371 4.67 13.87 -1.65
CA GLU A 371 3.84 12.67 -1.71
C GLU A 371 2.36 13.01 -1.48
N ALA A 372 2.04 13.81 -0.46
CA ALA A 372 0.66 14.26 -0.23
C ALA A 372 0.12 15.15 -1.36
N GLU A 373 0.95 15.98 -1.98
CA GLU A 373 0.57 16.77 -3.17
C GLU A 373 0.24 15.85 -4.35
N ASN A 374 1.04 14.82 -4.59
CA ASN A 374 0.82 13.84 -5.66
C ASN A 374 -0.41 12.93 -5.42
N MET A 375 -0.91 12.85 -4.18
CA MET A 375 -2.11 12.08 -3.82
C MET A 375 -3.41 12.85 -4.03
N GLN A 376 -3.36 14.12 -4.45
CA GLN A 376 -4.57 14.90 -4.68
C GLN A 376 -5.37 14.34 -5.86
N SER A 377 -6.67 14.26 -5.67
CA SER A 377 -7.60 13.87 -6.73
C SER A 377 -7.66 14.95 -7.81
N GLN A 378 -7.77 14.57 -9.07
CA GLN A 378 -7.95 15.51 -10.18
C GLN A 378 -9.33 16.19 -10.11
N GLU A 379 -10.34 15.42 -9.71
CA GLU A 379 -11.71 15.86 -9.58
C GLU A 379 -12.36 15.16 -8.39
N ILE A 380 -13.22 15.87 -7.66
CA ILE A 380 -14.01 15.29 -6.57
C ILE A 380 -15.44 15.79 -6.71
N PHE A 381 -16.39 14.87 -6.68
CA PHE A 381 -17.81 15.20 -6.68
C PHE A 381 -18.65 14.13 -5.99
N ASP A 382 -19.89 14.45 -5.67
CA ASP A 382 -20.89 13.47 -5.21
C ASP A 382 -22.19 13.59 -6.01
N ASP A 383 -22.97 12.51 -6.07
CA ASP A 383 -24.30 12.47 -6.70
C ASP A 383 -25.45 12.41 -5.67
N GLY A 384 -25.15 12.72 -4.39
CA GLY A 384 -26.08 12.56 -3.28
C GLY A 384 -26.17 11.14 -2.71
N LYS A 385 -25.60 10.13 -3.39
CA LYS A 385 -25.51 8.74 -2.90
C LYS A 385 -24.05 8.33 -2.63
N TYR A 386 -23.16 8.60 -3.56
CA TYR A 386 -21.75 8.21 -3.55
C TYR A 386 -20.84 9.41 -3.79
N THR A 387 -19.59 9.33 -3.33
CA THR A 387 -18.55 10.33 -3.57
C THR A 387 -17.47 9.75 -4.47
N TYR A 388 -17.09 10.49 -5.49
CA TYR A 388 -16.21 10.09 -6.57
C TYR A 388 -14.91 10.88 -6.52
N PHE A 389 -13.77 10.18 -6.53
CA PHE A 389 -12.43 10.76 -6.55
C PHE A 389 -11.71 10.29 -7.83
N LYS A 390 -11.44 11.22 -8.75
CA LYS A 390 -10.81 10.95 -10.04
C LYS A 390 -9.28 10.98 -9.96
N PHE A 391 -8.64 9.95 -10.48
CA PHE A 391 -7.19 9.81 -10.53
C PHE A 391 -6.73 9.38 -11.93
N ASP A 392 -5.52 9.76 -12.30
CA ASP A 392 -4.91 9.33 -13.56
C ASP A 392 -4.18 8.00 -13.35
N ARG A 393 -4.78 6.89 -13.81
CA ARG A 393 -4.26 5.55 -13.60
C ARG A 393 -2.87 5.33 -14.21
N GLU A 394 -2.52 6.02 -15.30
CA GLU A 394 -1.23 5.88 -15.99
C GLU A 394 -0.10 6.61 -15.24
N LYS A 395 -0.43 7.76 -14.62
CA LYS A 395 0.49 8.47 -13.71
C LYS A 395 0.51 7.89 -12.29
N SER A 396 -0.47 7.07 -11.92
CA SER A 396 -0.67 6.48 -10.58
C SER A 396 0.22 5.26 -10.31
N ILE A 397 1.49 5.28 -10.74
CA ILE A 397 2.48 4.22 -10.48
C ILE A 397 2.78 4.06 -8.96
N SER A 398 2.20 4.90 -8.10
CA SER A 398 2.21 4.75 -6.65
C SER A 398 0.83 4.99 -6.03
N LYS A 399 0.03 3.92 -5.97
CA LYS A 399 -1.03 3.61 -4.96
C LYS A 399 -2.19 4.62 -4.85
N PHE A 400 -3.38 4.19 -5.26
CA PHE A 400 -4.65 4.83 -4.92
C PHE A 400 -4.75 5.01 -3.39
N PRO A 401 -4.96 6.24 -2.89
CA PRO A 401 -5.19 6.45 -1.46
C PRO A 401 -6.53 5.86 -1.03
N TYR A 402 -6.62 5.38 0.20
CA TYR A 402 -7.91 4.92 0.73
C TYR A 402 -8.73 6.11 1.24
N ALA A 403 -10.02 6.15 0.90
CA ALA A 403 -10.92 7.20 1.34
C ALA A 403 -11.53 6.85 2.70
N TYR A 404 -11.41 7.77 3.66
CA TYR A 404 -12.07 7.70 4.96
C TYR A 404 -13.06 8.85 5.09
N LYS A 405 -14.26 8.56 5.62
CA LYS A 405 -15.23 9.59 5.95
C LYS A 405 -14.88 10.19 7.31
N VAL A 406 -14.79 11.50 7.41
CA VAL A 406 -14.47 12.16 8.68
C VAL A 406 -15.76 12.51 9.41
N VAL A 407 -15.98 11.87 10.55
CA VAL A 407 -17.10 12.12 11.47
C VAL A 407 -16.52 12.45 12.83
N ASP A 408 -16.97 13.54 13.44
CA ASP A 408 -16.50 14.01 14.75
C ASP A 408 -14.97 14.15 14.86
N GLN A 409 -14.32 14.52 13.75
CA GLN A 409 -12.85 14.64 13.61
C GLN A 409 -12.08 13.30 13.60
N TYR A 410 -12.78 12.17 13.55
CA TYR A 410 -12.21 10.84 13.41
C TYR A 410 -12.41 10.29 12.01
N ASP A 411 -11.39 9.60 11.50
CA ASP A 411 -11.45 8.87 10.23
C ASP A 411 -12.27 7.59 10.43
N ASN A 412 -13.36 7.44 9.69
CA ASN A 412 -14.21 6.25 9.70
C ASN A 412 -14.07 5.52 8.36
N PRO A 413 -13.92 4.18 8.35
CA PRO A 413 -13.88 3.42 7.11
C PRO A 413 -15.23 3.55 6.38
N VAL A 414 -15.17 3.61 5.05
CA VAL A 414 -16.33 3.59 4.17
C VAL A 414 -16.14 2.46 3.17
N ASN A 415 -17.22 1.81 2.74
CA ASN A 415 -17.09 0.90 1.62
C ASN A 415 -16.64 1.70 0.39
N SER A 416 -15.62 1.21 -0.32
CA SER A 416 -15.10 1.87 -1.50
C SER A 416 -14.72 0.87 -2.58
N ARG A 417 -14.90 1.28 -3.83
CA ARG A 417 -14.60 0.46 -5.02
C ARG A 417 -13.92 1.29 -6.08
N ILE A 418 -13.18 0.64 -6.98
CA ILE A 418 -12.48 1.29 -8.09
C ILE A 418 -13.21 0.97 -9.39
N VAL A 419 -13.58 2.01 -10.14
CA VAL A 419 -14.22 1.89 -11.46
C VAL A 419 -13.52 2.84 -12.42
N GLY A 420 -12.79 2.28 -13.39
CA GLY A 420 -11.96 3.06 -14.30
C GLY A 420 -10.92 3.91 -13.54
N ASN A 421 -11.02 5.23 -13.70
CA ASN A 421 -10.15 6.23 -13.07
C ASN A 421 -10.68 6.76 -11.72
N TYR A 422 -11.75 6.17 -11.19
CA TYR A 422 -12.43 6.67 -10.00
C TYR A 422 -12.29 5.72 -8.83
N ILE A 423 -11.97 6.29 -7.66
CA ILE A 423 -12.30 5.69 -6.37
C ILE A 423 -13.70 6.18 -6.00
N ILE A 424 -14.61 5.25 -5.78
CA ILE A 424 -15.99 5.53 -5.41
C ILE A 424 -16.16 5.15 -3.95
N ALA A 425 -16.40 6.12 -3.08
CA ALA A 425 -16.83 5.90 -1.72
C ALA A 425 -18.36 5.78 -1.69
N GLU A 426 -18.89 4.71 -1.10
CA GLU A 426 -20.32 4.42 -1.05
C GLU A 426 -21.07 5.22 0.04
N ASP A 427 -20.75 6.50 0.16
CA ASP A 427 -21.38 7.43 1.09
C ASP A 427 -21.12 8.88 0.64
N VAL A 428 -21.87 9.83 1.20
CA VAL A 428 -21.67 11.28 1.04
C VAL A 428 -21.19 11.88 2.36
N GLY A 429 -20.16 12.73 2.28
CA GLY A 429 -19.48 13.29 3.44
C GLY A 429 -19.11 14.75 3.22
N ARG A 430 -19.19 15.55 4.28
CA ARG A 430 -18.67 16.93 4.27
C ARG A 430 -17.16 16.97 4.37
N LYS A 431 -16.55 15.95 4.95
CA LYS A 431 -15.12 15.86 5.19
C LYS A 431 -14.67 14.44 4.88
N TRP A 432 -13.56 14.34 4.18
CA TRP A 432 -12.91 13.08 3.84
C TRP A 432 -11.42 13.17 4.12
N THR A 433 -10.80 12.02 4.35
CA THR A 433 -9.34 11.86 4.39
C THR A 433 -8.96 10.84 3.33
N LEU A 434 -8.18 11.26 2.33
CA LEU A 434 -7.52 10.34 1.40
C LEU A 434 -6.16 9.99 1.99
N ARG A 435 -5.94 8.74 2.39
CA ARG A 435 -4.77 8.34 3.18
C ARG A 435 -3.96 7.25 2.50
N LEU A 436 -2.64 7.38 2.59
CA LEU A 436 -1.67 6.38 2.14
C LEU A 436 -0.50 6.31 3.13
N GLY A 437 -0.53 5.32 4.03
CA GLY A 437 0.42 5.22 5.13
C GLY A 437 0.35 6.44 6.06
N ASP A 438 1.48 7.14 6.18
CA ASP A 438 1.58 8.37 6.98
C ASP A 438 1.12 9.62 6.22
N GLU A 439 1.04 9.56 4.90
CA GLU A 439 0.66 10.69 4.05
C GLU A 439 -0.87 10.76 3.89
N TYR A 440 -1.41 11.98 3.80
CA TYR A 440 -2.84 12.18 3.67
C TYR A 440 -3.20 13.51 3.00
N VAL A 441 -4.38 13.54 2.38
CA VAL A 441 -5.05 14.73 1.86
C VAL A 441 -6.40 14.86 2.56
N CYS A 442 -6.61 15.97 3.26
CA CYS A 442 -7.93 16.30 3.78
C CYS A 442 -8.78 16.89 2.67
N VAL A 443 -10.01 16.43 2.53
CA VAL A 443 -10.98 16.96 1.58
C VAL A 443 -12.16 17.52 2.36
N GLU A 444 -12.59 18.73 2.05
CA GLU A 444 -13.72 19.37 2.72
C GLU A 444 -14.69 19.95 1.69
N LYS A 445 -15.98 19.66 1.88
CA LYS A 445 -17.06 20.18 1.05
C LYS A 445 -17.27 21.65 1.37
N ILE A 446 -17.17 22.50 0.36
CA ILE A 446 -17.38 23.94 0.46
C ILE A 446 -18.89 24.15 0.68
N PRO A 447 -19.29 24.79 1.80
CA PRO A 447 -20.71 25.02 2.06
C PRO A 447 -21.29 25.99 1.04
N ASN A 448 -22.21 25.51 0.20
CA ASN A 448 -22.88 26.31 -0.81
C ASN A 448 -23.94 27.24 -0.15
N LYS A 449 -24.02 28.51 -0.58
CA LYS A 449 -24.93 29.54 0.03
C LYS A 449 -26.41 29.12 0.00
N LYS A 450 -26.82 28.26 -0.94
CA LYS A 450 -28.20 27.75 -1.06
C LYS A 450 -28.60 26.80 0.08
N THR A 451 -27.65 26.01 0.62
CA THR A 451 -27.91 25.02 1.69
C THR A 451 -28.05 25.67 3.08
N GLN A 452 -27.62 26.93 3.24
CA GLN A 452 -27.76 27.68 4.49
C GLN A 452 -29.18 28.23 4.68
N LYS A 453 -29.89 28.59 3.60
CA LYS A 453 -31.29 29.09 3.68
C LYS A 453 -32.26 28.00 4.15
N THR A 454 -32.15 26.78 3.64
CA THR A 454 -33.05 25.67 4.01
C THR A 454 -32.89 25.23 5.48
N LYS A 455 -31.75 25.51 6.12
CA LYS A 455 -31.56 25.27 7.58
C LYS A 455 -32.02 26.42 8.46
N GLN A 456 -32.18 27.62 7.91
CA GLN A 456 -32.71 28.78 8.64
C GLN A 456 -34.25 28.86 8.55
N GLU A 457 -34.86 28.24 7.54
CA GLU A 457 -36.32 28.15 7.40
C GLU A 457 -36.92 26.91 8.10
N ALA A 458 -36.07 26.01 8.61
CA ALA A 458 -36.46 24.81 9.36
C ALA A 458 -36.12 24.90 10.87
N LYS A 459 -35.83 26.10 11.36
CA LYS A 459 -35.79 26.48 12.77
C LYS A 459 -36.77 27.62 12.99
#